data_AF-A0A428GUK4-F1
#
_entry.id   AF-A0A428GUK4-F1
#
_cell.length_a   1.000
_cell.length_b   1.000
_cell.length_c   1.000
_cell.angle_alpha   90.00
_cell.angle_beta   90.00
_cell.angle_gamma   90.00
#
_symmetry.space_group_name_H-M   'P 1'
#
loop_
_entity.id
_entity.type
_entity.pdbx_description
1 polymer ?
#
loop_
_entity_poly.entity_id
_entity_poly.type
_entity_poly.pdbx_seq_one_letter_code
_entity_poly.pdbx_strand_id
1 'polypeptide(L)'
;MPAFSRQIKKALKRQDLLSINHRSSEFFASYFDALFALNEQLHPGEKRMLQYAKENCSRLPRDFETNVQDYFQHLYQPDQQQKAVLALDSLLDNLKQLIEASI
;
A
#
# COMPACT_ATOMS: atom_id res chain seq x y z
N MET A 1 12.21 4.19 1.93
CA MET A 1 11.05 4.50 1.07
C MET A 1 10.88 6.02 0.99
N PRO A 2 10.62 6.60 -0.20
CA PRO A 2 10.23 7.99 -0.35
C PRO A 2 9.06 8.33 0.59
N ALA A 3 8.87 9.61 0.90
CA ALA A 3 7.80 10.08 1.78
C ALA A 3 6.41 10.01 1.10
N PHE A 4 6.05 8.86 0.50
CA PHE A 4 4.82 8.66 -0.27
C PHE A 4 3.58 8.93 0.58
N SER A 5 3.54 8.42 1.82
CA SER A 5 2.43 8.69 2.75
C SER A 5 2.21 10.20 2.95
N ARG A 6 3.28 10.98 3.17
CA ARG A 6 3.18 12.44 3.27
C ARG A 6 2.69 13.09 1.97
N GLN A 7 3.15 12.60 0.81
CA GLN A 7 2.77 13.13 -0.50
C GLN A 7 1.31 12.82 -0.84
N ILE A 8 0.83 11.61 -0.55
CA ILE A 8 -0.57 11.19 -0.70
C ILE A 8 -1.47 12.03 0.22
N LYS A 9 -1.12 12.16 1.51
CA LYS A 9 -1.86 13.02 2.45
C LYS A 9 -1.97 14.47 1.96
N LYS A 10 -0.91 15.01 1.35
CA LYS A 10 -0.93 16.37 0.77
C LYS A 10 -1.81 16.45 -0.48
N ALA A 11 -1.80 15.43 -1.33
CA ALA A 11 -2.63 15.37 -2.54
C ALA A 11 -4.12 15.26 -2.21
N LEU A 12 -4.48 14.42 -1.22
CA LEU A 12 -5.83 14.31 -0.67
C LEU A 12 -6.37 15.65 -0.17
N LYS A 13 -5.58 16.37 0.64
CA LYS A 13 -5.95 17.71 1.14
C LYS A 13 -6.22 18.74 0.05
N ARG A 14 -5.55 18.62 -1.10
CA ARG A 14 -5.76 19.51 -2.27
C ARG A 14 -6.85 19.01 -3.21
N GLN A 15 -7.40 17.81 -2.97
CA GLN A 15 -8.33 17.13 -3.87
C GLN A 15 -7.78 16.97 -5.30
N ASP A 16 -6.46 16.81 -5.41
CA ASP A 16 -5.77 16.67 -6.69
C ASP A 16 -5.73 15.19 -7.11
N LEU A 17 -6.73 14.78 -7.90
CA LEU A 17 -6.94 13.39 -8.31
C LEU A 17 -5.76 12.81 -9.09
N LEU A 18 -5.12 13.59 -9.95
CA LEU A 18 -3.96 13.13 -10.72
C LEU A 18 -2.76 12.88 -9.81
N SER A 19 -2.49 13.79 -8.88
CA SER A 19 -1.46 13.57 -7.85
C SER A 19 -1.79 12.39 -6.93
N ILE A 20 -3.06 12.24 -6.52
CA ILE A 20 -3.50 11.12 -5.69
C ILE A 20 -3.22 9.80 -6.40
N ASN A 21 -3.65 9.66 -7.66
CA ASN A 21 -3.45 8.46 -8.45
C ASN A 21 -1.96 8.15 -8.65
N HIS A 22 -1.18 9.12 -9.14
CA HIS A 22 0.26 8.93 -9.38
C HIS A 22 1.02 8.50 -8.12
N ARG A 23 0.81 9.20 -7.00
CA ARG A 23 1.51 8.88 -5.74
C ARG A 23 1.05 7.56 -5.13
N SER A 24 -0.21 7.19 -5.30
CA SER A 24 -0.73 5.89 -4.87
C SER A 24 -0.08 4.75 -5.66
N SER A 25 0.06 4.90 -6.98
CA SER A 25 0.72 3.90 -7.83
C SER A 25 2.19 3.72 -7.43
N GLU A 26 2.94 4.81 -7.25
CA GLU A 26 4.34 4.74 -6.80
C GLU A 26 4.47 4.11 -5.40
N PHE A 27 3.54 4.41 -4.49
CA PHE A 27 3.49 3.79 -3.17
C PHE A 27 3.33 2.27 -3.28
N PHE A 28 2.35 1.80 -4.06
CA PHE A 28 2.10 0.36 -4.19
C PHE A 28 3.22 -0.37 -4.92
N ALA A 29 3.84 0.25 -5.94
CA ALA A 29 5.03 -0.32 -6.57
C ALA A 29 6.13 -0.58 -5.52
N SER A 30 6.48 0.44 -4.73
CA SER A 30 7.50 0.29 -3.67
C SER A 30 7.08 -0.65 -2.54
N TYR A 31 5.78 -0.70 -2.20
CA TYR A 31 5.24 -1.59 -1.17
C TYR A 31 5.37 -3.05 -1.59
N PHE A 32 4.97 -3.37 -2.82
CA PHE A 32 5.05 -4.73 -3.35
C PHE A 32 6.49 -5.16 -3.63
N ASP A 33 7.37 -4.26 -4.09
CA ASP A 33 8.81 -4.53 -4.19
C ASP A 33 9.38 -5.01 -2.83
N ALA A 34 9.07 -4.29 -1.75
CA ALA A 34 9.53 -4.66 -0.41
C ALA A 34 8.91 -5.97 0.07
N LEU A 35 7.62 -6.19 -0.16
CA LEU A 35 6.92 -7.41 0.22
C LEU A 35 7.47 -8.64 -0.51
N PHE A 36 7.70 -8.53 -1.82
CA PHE A 36 8.24 -9.63 -2.62
C PHE A 36 9.70 -9.90 -2.29
N ALA A 37 10.51 -8.87 -2.07
CA ALA A 37 11.89 -9.03 -1.61
C ALA A 37 11.95 -9.78 -0.26
N LEU A 38 11.08 -9.44 0.70
CA LEU A 38 10.99 -10.13 1.99
C LEU A 38 10.62 -11.62 1.85
N ASN A 39 9.83 -11.96 0.83
CA ASN A 39 9.36 -13.31 0.58
C ASN A 39 10.21 -14.08 -0.44
N GLU A 40 11.34 -13.51 -0.89
CA GLU A 40 12.20 -14.05 -1.95
C GLU A 40 11.42 -14.42 -3.24
N GLN A 41 10.34 -13.67 -3.51
CA GLN A 41 9.53 -13.86 -4.72
C GLN A 41 9.99 -12.91 -5.81
N LEU A 42 9.99 -13.39 -7.06
CA LEU A 42 10.17 -12.51 -8.21
C LEU A 42 8.91 -11.68 -8.42
N HIS A 43 9.09 -10.41 -8.75
CA HIS A 43 7.96 -9.52 -9.03
C HIS A 43 7.21 -10.00 -10.29
N PRO A 44 5.88 -10.24 -10.24
CA PRO A 44 5.10 -10.79 -11.36
C PRO A 44 4.78 -9.76 -12.46
N GLY A 45 5.51 -8.63 -12.50
CA GLY A 45 5.06 -7.39 -13.14
C GLY A 45 3.88 -6.72 -12.41
N GLU A 46 3.33 -5.64 -12.98
CA GLU A 46 2.31 -4.80 -12.32
C GLU A 46 0.92 -5.45 -12.24
N LYS A 47 0.67 -6.49 -13.04
CA LYS A 47 -0.64 -7.13 -13.11
C LYS A 47 -0.83 -8.10 -11.96
N ARG A 48 -1.99 -8.05 -11.31
CA ARG A 48 -2.45 -9.03 -10.30
C ARG A 48 -1.52 -9.19 -9.09
N MET A 49 -0.70 -8.19 -8.74
CA MET A 49 0.22 -8.24 -7.60
C MET A 49 -0.46 -8.67 -6.28
N LEU A 50 -1.68 -8.18 -6.01
CA LEU A 50 -2.42 -8.55 -4.81
C LEU A 50 -2.71 -10.06 -4.74
N GLN A 51 -3.23 -10.64 -5.83
CA GLN A 51 -3.53 -12.07 -5.90
C GLN A 51 -2.24 -12.90 -5.85
N TYR A 52 -1.21 -12.49 -6.59
CA TYR A 52 0.07 -13.18 -6.61
C TYR A 52 0.71 -13.21 -5.22
N ALA A 53 0.69 -12.10 -4.48
CA ALA A 53 1.18 -12.05 -3.10
C ALA A 53 0.44 -13.04 -2.20
N LYS A 54 -0.90 -13.10 -2.29
CA LYS A 54 -1.71 -14.04 -1.49
C LYS A 54 -1.38 -15.51 -1.77
N GLU A 55 -1.06 -15.83 -3.01
CA GLU A 55 -0.79 -17.21 -3.44
C GLU A 55 0.65 -17.65 -3.20
N ASN A 56 1.62 -16.73 -3.26
CA ASN A 56 3.05 -17.06 -3.33
C ASN A 56 3.89 -16.53 -2.16
N CYS A 57 3.42 -15.53 -1.42
CA CYS A 57 4.15 -15.02 -0.25
C CYS A 57 3.78 -15.82 1.00
N SER A 58 4.78 -16.40 1.67
CA SER A 58 4.61 -17.11 2.93
C SER A 58 4.39 -16.18 4.12
N ARG A 59 4.82 -14.92 4.00
CA ARG A 59 4.70 -13.85 4.99
C ARG A 59 3.92 -12.69 4.38
N LEU A 60 2.78 -12.36 4.98
CA LEU A 60 1.95 -11.24 4.57
C LEU A 60 1.72 -10.29 5.76
N PRO A 61 1.62 -8.98 5.51
CA PRO A 61 1.25 -8.02 6.55
C PRO A 61 -0.11 -8.37 7.15
N ARG A 62 -0.30 -8.03 8.42
CA ARG A 62 -1.61 -8.20 9.07
C ARG A 62 -2.69 -7.44 8.28
N ASP A 63 -3.87 -8.04 8.14
CA ASP A 63 -5.03 -7.47 7.46
C ASP A 63 -4.73 -7.02 6.01
N PHE A 64 -3.77 -7.69 5.35
CA PHE A 64 -3.17 -7.27 4.07
C PHE A 64 -4.21 -6.91 3.00
N GLU A 65 -5.10 -7.85 2.64
CA GLU A 65 -6.08 -7.60 1.58
C GLU A 65 -7.11 -6.55 1.96
N THR A 66 -7.62 -6.61 3.19
CA THR A 66 -8.60 -5.67 3.71
C THR A 66 -8.06 -4.25 3.70
N ASN A 67 -6.83 -4.02 4.15
CA ASN A 67 -6.21 -2.69 4.15
C ASN A 67 -6.01 -2.14 2.72
N VAL A 68 -5.66 -2.98 1.75
CA VAL A 68 -5.55 -2.56 0.34
C VAL A 68 -6.92 -2.17 -0.22
N GLN A 69 -7.94 -2.98 0.05
CA GLN A 69 -9.32 -2.71 -0.40
C GLN A 69 -9.87 -1.44 0.24
N ASP A 70 -9.72 -1.28 1.56
CA ASP A 70 -10.13 -0.10 2.31
C ASP A 70 -9.43 1.17 1.81
N TYR A 71 -8.14 1.08 1.48
CA TYR A 71 -7.44 2.21 0.89
C TYR A 71 -8.11 2.69 -0.40
N PHE A 72 -8.31 1.80 -1.38
CA PHE A 72 -8.87 2.18 -2.68
C PHE A 72 -10.36 2.52 -2.63
N GLN A 73 -11.14 1.86 -1.76
CA GLN A 73 -12.55 2.15 -1.58
C GLN A 73 -12.77 3.60 -1.13
N HIS A 74 -11.90 4.11 -0.26
CA HIS A 74 -12.04 5.44 0.33
C HIS A 74 -11.19 6.52 -0.37
N LEU A 75 -10.19 6.14 -1.18
CA LEU A 75 -9.19 7.06 -1.75
C LEU A 75 -9.78 8.25 -2.50
N TYR A 76 -10.84 8.00 -3.28
CA TYR A 76 -11.47 8.99 -4.16
C TYR A 76 -12.75 9.59 -3.58
N GLN A 77 -13.07 9.29 -2.32
CA GLN A 77 -14.26 9.79 -1.63
C GLN A 77 -13.89 11.00 -0.76
N PRO A 78 -14.32 12.23 -1.11
CA PRO A 78 -13.94 13.44 -0.38
C PRO A 78 -14.31 13.42 1.12
N ASP A 79 -15.42 12.79 1.47
CA ASP A 79 -15.93 12.63 2.84
C ASP A 79 -15.22 11.51 3.61
N GLN A 80 -14.49 10.62 2.92
CA GLN A 80 -13.86 9.44 3.53
C GLN A 80 -12.33 9.43 3.41
N GLN A 81 -11.72 10.57 3.05
CA GLN A 81 -10.26 10.70 2.94
C GLN A 81 -9.54 10.28 4.23
N GLN A 82 -10.13 10.53 5.40
CA GLN A 82 -9.55 10.10 6.68
C GLN A 82 -9.46 8.57 6.78
N LYS A 83 -10.44 7.83 6.26
CA LYS A 83 -10.39 6.36 6.22
C LYS A 83 -9.29 5.86 5.27
N ALA A 84 -9.13 6.50 4.11
CA ALA A 84 -8.03 6.18 3.20
C ALA A 84 -6.65 6.42 3.85
N VAL A 85 -6.52 7.51 4.63
CA VAL A 85 -5.29 7.80 5.40
C VAL A 85 -5.03 6.75 6.49
N LEU A 86 -6.07 6.33 7.23
CA LEU A 86 -5.93 5.27 8.24
C LEU A 86 -5.53 3.93 7.62
N ALA A 87 -6.12 3.56 6.48
CA ALA A 87 -5.75 2.35 5.75
C ALA A 87 -4.30 2.42 5.24
N LEU A 88 -3.87 3.58 4.73
CA LEU A 88 -2.49 3.81 4.29
C LEU A 88 -1.48 3.67 5.44
N ASP A 89 -1.78 4.26 6.60
CA ASP A 89 -0.92 4.15 7.78
C ASP A 89 -0.90 2.69 8.28
N SER A 90 -2.03 1.98 8.27
CA SER A 90 -2.12 0.56 8.64
C SER A 90 -1.31 -0.34 7.70
N LEU A 91 -1.31 -0.08 6.38
CA LEU A 91 -0.46 -0.80 5.42
C LEU A 91 1.03 -0.67 5.77
N LEU A 92 1.47 0.55 6.07
CA LEU A 92 2.86 0.85 6.40
C LEU A 92 3.29 0.23 7.73
N ASP A 93 2.48 0.41 8.77
CA ASP A 93 2.77 -0.10 10.12
C ASP A 93 2.80 -1.63 10.12
N ASN A 94 1.85 -2.29 9.44
CA ASN A 94 1.80 -3.75 9.37
C ASN A 94 2.94 -4.32 8.53
N LEU A 95 3.36 -3.65 7.44
CA LEU A 95 4.54 -4.06 6.68
C LEU A 95 5.83 -3.89 7.51
N LYS A 96 5.96 -2.78 8.23
CA LYS A 96 7.10 -2.51 9.10
C LYS A 96 7.23 -3.57 10.20
N GLN A 97 6.13 -3.87 10.89
CA GLN A 97 6.08 -4.92 11.91
C GLN A 97 6.48 -6.28 11.34
N LEU A 98 6.02 -6.61 10.12
CA LEU A 98 6.38 -7.87 9.47
C LEU A 98 7.88 -7.97 9.17
N ILE A 99 8.48 -6.88 8.66
CA ILE A 99 9.92 -6.81 8.38
C ILE A 99 10.71 -6.95 9.69
N GLU A 100 10.34 -6.21 10.72
CA GLU A 100 11.01 -6.26 12.03
C GLU A 100 10.92 -7.65 12.70
N ALA A 101 9.80 -8.37 12.52
CA ALA A 101 9.65 -9.74 13.02
C ALA A 101 10.40 -10.79 12.18
N SER A 102 10.96 -10.42 11.03
CA SER A 102 11.62 -11.31 10.08
C SER A 102 13.16 -11.26 10.15
N ILE A 103 13.72 -10.39 10.99
CA ILE A 103 15.15 -10.17 11.24
C ILE A 103 15.47 -10.73 12.63
#